data_AF-U7PHK7-F1
#
_entry.id   AF-U7PHK7-F1
#
_cell.length_a   1.000
_cell.length_b   1.000
_cell.length_c   1.000
_cell.angle_alpha   90.00
_cell.angle_beta   90.00
_cell.angle_gamma   90.00
#
_symmetry.space_group_name_H-M   'P 1'
#
loop_
_entity.id
_entity.type
_entity.pdbx_description
1 polymer ?
#
loop_
_entity_poly.entity_id
_entity_poly.type
_entity_poly.pdbx_seq_one_letter_code
_entity_poly.pdbx_strand_id
1 'polypeptide(L)'
;MSEREFQSSSESSDEEGWLDANPEDDEEPQLVISLLDDRVFQDAASMIAHCKEEHNFDFLAIRNRLGLDFYGSVKLINYIRQRVYEKAALPAEISEEDFSSDVYLRPVLEDDALILALDSLPKSQDQPVAGEKQNAADSETTAATNLQKKNDQLQSELESLAKQFENYRLAVQKTLDQRWGMDEDTQKGANVAKLLNTPDNAKATSESQKRCEGEVPSSGGTDYYFESYSHSDIHETMLKDTIRTDAYRDFIYANKDLFAGKTVLDIGCGTGILSMFCAKAGAKLVVAVDRSEIIDKARENIFHNGLANQVTCLKGLIEEVTLPVDKVDVIVSEWMGYALLYEAMLPSVLYARDKYLKPDGLLVPSHASLFLAPVSDSEYICDNITFWRDVYGFDMKAMQAGIYNDARMLVMPEKTIAGTTSMFKHLDLHTIQVEDLVFTASWKSELFKDAESLDGFLVWFDIYFGTSRTVQIEPVDASSQKWIGGGKQRVAFTTGPFGKATHWMQCLLLNKAHSKLLTAADGRAINGELSFLTADDNPRALTLRVMWTRDAKQQQQSWSLR
;
A
#
# COMPACT_ATOMS: atom_id res chain seq x y z
N MET A 1 14.70 -11.17 71.70
CA MET A 1 13.90 -12.41 71.78
C MET A 1 12.89 -12.36 70.64
N SER A 2 12.94 -13.34 69.74
CA SER A 2 12.04 -13.60 68.61
C SER A 2 11.74 -12.38 67.70
N GLU A 3 12.64 -12.11 66.76
CA GLU A 3 12.28 -11.34 65.56
C GLU A 3 11.39 -12.23 64.69
N ARG A 4 10.16 -11.76 64.46
CA ARG A 4 9.15 -12.43 63.64
C ARG A 4 9.54 -12.27 62.18
N GLU A 5 10.00 -13.36 61.57
CA GLU A 5 10.19 -13.46 60.13
C GLU A 5 8.82 -13.42 59.44
N PHE A 6 8.55 -12.32 58.74
CA PHE A 6 7.45 -12.19 57.80
C PHE A 6 7.81 -13.01 56.54
N GLN A 7 7.33 -14.25 56.46
CA GLN A 7 7.29 -15.00 55.21
C GLN A 7 6.05 -14.55 54.42
N SER A 8 6.25 -13.70 53.41
CA SER A 8 5.22 -13.38 52.42
C SER A 8 5.14 -14.50 51.38
N SER A 9 4.16 -15.37 51.53
CA SER A 9 3.76 -16.37 50.53
C SER A 9 2.34 -16.05 50.07
N SER A 10 2.20 -15.49 48.87
CA SER A 10 0.96 -15.38 48.07
C SER A 10 1.26 -14.37 46.97
N GLU A 11 1.02 -14.57 45.69
CA GLU A 11 0.30 -15.58 44.93
C GLU A 11 0.88 -15.49 43.51
N SER A 12 1.03 -16.65 42.86
CA SER A 12 1.32 -16.77 41.44
C SER A 12 0.20 -16.08 40.66
N SER A 13 0.47 -14.92 40.06
CA SER A 13 -0.43 -14.35 39.06
C SER A 13 -0.32 -15.20 37.81
N ASP A 14 -1.44 -15.83 37.46
CA ASP A 14 -1.59 -16.70 36.31
C ASP A 14 -1.10 -16.05 35.01
N GLU A 15 -0.38 -16.85 34.23
CA GLU A 15 0.17 -16.54 32.93
C GLU A 15 -0.97 -16.32 31.91
N GLU A 16 -1.45 -15.08 31.77
CA GLU A 16 -2.21 -14.68 30.58
C GLU A 16 -1.23 -14.41 29.42
N GLY A 17 -0.70 -15.50 28.87
CA GLY A 17 0.01 -15.50 27.60
C GLY A 17 -1.00 -15.36 26.46
N TRP A 18 -0.97 -14.21 25.79
CA TRP A 18 -1.74 -13.92 24.57
C TRP A 18 -1.44 -14.98 23.50
N LEU A 19 -2.31 -15.98 23.40
CA LEU A 19 -2.36 -16.92 22.29
C LEU A 19 -2.91 -16.17 21.09
N ASP A 20 -2.12 -16.21 20.01
CA ASP A 20 -2.36 -15.65 18.68
C ASP A 20 -3.84 -15.31 18.42
N ALA A 21 -4.17 -14.01 18.49
CA ALA A 21 -5.45 -13.46 18.10
C ALA A 21 -5.69 -13.81 16.63
N ASN A 22 -6.44 -14.89 16.42
CA ASN A 22 -7.00 -15.22 15.13
C ASN A 22 -8.01 -14.10 14.85
N PRO A 23 -7.92 -13.36 13.72
CA PRO A 23 -8.71 -12.15 13.48
C PRO A 23 -10.25 -12.36 13.38
N GLU A 24 -10.75 -13.55 13.71
CA GLU A 24 -12.17 -13.83 13.88
C GLU A 24 -12.65 -13.70 15.35
N ASP A 25 -11.75 -13.64 16.34
CA ASP A 25 -12.13 -13.63 17.78
C ASP A 25 -12.19 -12.21 18.41
N ASP A 26 -11.72 -11.16 17.73
CA ASP A 26 -11.69 -9.77 18.25
C ASP A 26 -12.79 -8.85 17.69
N GLU A 27 -13.81 -9.38 17.00
CA GLU A 27 -15.04 -8.61 16.79
C GLU A 27 -15.84 -8.64 18.09
N GLU A 28 -15.63 -7.65 18.98
CA GLU A 28 -16.58 -7.39 20.07
C GLU A 28 -18.00 -7.34 19.46
N PRO A 29 -18.91 -8.27 19.80
CA PRO A 29 -20.18 -8.38 19.10
C PRO A 29 -20.96 -7.08 19.31
N GLN A 30 -21.14 -6.30 18.24
CA GLN A 30 -21.88 -5.05 18.29
C GLN A 30 -23.36 -5.33 18.58
N LEU A 31 -23.72 -5.18 19.84
CA LEU A 31 -25.06 -5.41 20.35
C LEU A 31 -26.03 -4.36 19.78
N VAL A 32 -27.08 -4.83 19.10
CA VAL A 32 -28.08 -3.96 18.45
C VAL A 32 -29.24 -3.69 19.40
N ILE A 33 -29.45 -2.43 19.78
CA ILE A 33 -30.62 -2.00 20.55
C ILE A 33 -31.84 -1.89 19.64
N SER A 34 -32.96 -2.46 20.07
CA SER A 34 -34.27 -2.37 19.44
C SER A 34 -34.67 -0.95 19.05
N LEU A 35 -35.44 -0.82 17.98
CA LEU A 35 -35.95 0.47 17.50
C LEU A 35 -37.04 1.03 18.40
N LEU A 36 -37.81 0.18 19.09
CA LEU A 36 -39.08 0.54 19.73
C LEU A 36 -39.13 0.24 21.23
N ASP A 37 -38.14 -0.48 21.77
CA ASP A 37 -38.01 -0.78 23.19
C ASP A 37 -36.53 -0.91 23.62
N ASP A 38 -36.30 -1.25 24.88
CA ASP A 38 -34.96 -1.31 25.48
C ASP A 38 -34.26 -2.68 25.30
N ARG A 39 -34.80 -3.59 24.46
CA ARG A 39 -34.18 -4.92 24.26
C ARG A 39 -32.97 -4.83 23.35
N VAL A 40 -32.03 -5.75 23.58
CA VAL A 40 -30.73 -5.79 22.90
C VAL A 40 -30.53 -7.15 22.24
N PHE A 41 -29.97 -7.16 21.03
CA PHE A 41 -29.83 -8.34 20.17
C PHE A 41 -28.39 -8.49 19.70
N GLN A 42 -28.00 -9.71 19.34
CA GLN A 42 -26.66 -9.99 18.81
C GLN A 42 -26.49 -9.55 17.35
N ASP A 43 -27.59 -9.36 16.64
CA ASP A 43 -27.58 -9.00 15.23
C ASP A 43 -28.84 -8.19 14.84
N ALA A 44 -28.74 -7.44 13.75
CA ALA A 44 -29.81 -6.57 13.27
C ALA A 44 -31.03 -7.36 12.77
N ALA A 45 -30.85 -8.57 12.24
CA ALA A 45 -31.95 -9.38 11.71
C ALA A 45 -32.88 -9.87 12.83
N SER A 46 -32.30 -10.35 13.93
CA SER A 46 -32.99 -10.75 15.15
C SER A 46 -33.76 -9.57 15.77
N MET A 47 -33.15 -8.38 15.79
CA MET A 47 -33.81 -7.16 16.29
C MET A 47 -35.01 -6.74 15.41
N ILE A 48 -34.86 -6.79 14.08
CA ILE A 48 -35.95 -6.47 13.14
C ILE A 48 -37.10 -7.48 13.26
N ALA A 49 -36.78 -8.77 13.42
CA ALA A 49 -37.79 -9.81 13.65
C ALA A 49 -38.58 -9.53 14.94
N HIS A 50 -37.90 -9.16 16.03
CA HIS A 50 -38.55 -8.75 17.28
C HIS A 50 -39.47 -7.53 17.09
N CYS A 51 -39.03 -6.49 16.38
CA CYS A 51 -39.88 -5.33 16.10
C CYS A 51 -41.16 -5.73 15.32
N LYS A 52 -41.04 -6.69 14.42
CA LYS A 52 -42.17 -7.20 13.64
C LYS A 52 -43.13 -8.04 14.48
N GLU A 53 -42.60 -8.90 15.36
CA GLU A 53 -43.42 -9.82 16.16
C GLU A 53 -44.10 -9.13 17.36
N GLU A 54 -43.36 -8.30 18.10
CA GLU A 54 -43.83 -7.72 19.36
C GLU A 54 -44.49 -6.34 19.16
N HIS A 55 -44.01 -5.56 18.19
CA HIS A 55 -44.52 -4.20 17.93
C HIS A 55 -45.33 -4.09 16.64
N ASN A 56 -45.50 -5.20 15.89
CA ASN A 56 -46.12 -5.21 14.56
C ASN A 56 -45.50 -4.16 13.61
N PHE A 57 -44.18 -3.93 13.75
CA PHE A 57 -43.43 -2.92 13.03
C PHE A 57 -42.38 -3.58 12.13
N ASP A 58 -42.60 -3.52 10.81
CA ASP A 58 -41.72 -4.12 9.82
C ASP A 58 -40.85 -3.05 9.13
N PHE A 59 -39.64 -2.85 9.66
CA PHE A 59 -38.67 -1.89 9.12
C PHE A 59 -38.35 -2.14 7.65
N LEU A 60 -38.14 -3.41 7.26
CA LEU A 60 -37.78 -3.77 5.88
C LEU A 60 -38.95 -3.50 4.93
N ALA A 61 -40.18 -3.75 5.36
CA ALA A 61 -41.37 -3.42 4.57
C ALA A 61 -41.51 -1.91 4.35
N ILE A 62 -41.24 -1.08 5.37
CA ILE A 62 -41.29 0.39 5.25
C ILE A 62 -40.18 0.89 4.32
N ARG A 63 -38.94 0.44 4.53
CA ARG A 63 -37.79 0.80 3.70
C ARG A 63 -38.03 0.45 2.22
N ASN A 64 -38.56 -0.75 1.95
CA ASN A 64 -38.85 -1.20 0.59
C ASN A 64 -40.05 -0.47 -0.02
N ARG A 65 -41.11 -0.19 0.76
CA ARG A 65 -42.29 0.57 0.30
C ARG A 65 -41.92 2.01 -0.09
N LEU A 66 -41.02 2.64 0.66
CA LEU A 66 -40.58 4.02 0.42
C LEU A 66 -39.35 4.12 -0.50
N GLY A 67 -38.77 3.00 -0.94
CA GLY A 67 -37.61 3.00 -1.84
C GLY A 67 -36.36 3.66 -1.27
N LEU A 68 -36.13 3.53 0.05
CA LEU A 68 -35.07 4.25 0.74
C LEU A 68 -33.68 3.69 0.41
N ASP A 69 -32.75 4.57 0.09
CA ASP A 69 -31.32 4.27 0.02
C ASP A 69 -30.71 4.19 1.44
N PHE A 70 -29.37 4.11 1.52
CA PHE A 70 -28.66 4.07 2.80
C PHE A 70 -29.01 5.29 3.66
N TYR A 71 -28.93 6.50 3.12
CA TYR A 71 -29.18 7.74 3.87
C TYR A 71 -30.66 7.89 4.27
N GLY A 72 -31.59 7.49 3.40
CA GLY A 72 -33.01 7.42 3.72
C GLY A 72 -33.31 6.45 4.86
N SER A 73 -32.63 5.30 4.87
CA SER A 73 -32.73 4.30 5.94
C SER A 73 -32.18 4.84 7.27
N VAL A 74 -31.06 5.56 7.24
CA VAL A 74 -30.50 6.25 8.41
C VAL A 74 -31.49 7.29 8.96
N LYS A 75 -32.07 8.12 8.09
CA LYS A 75 -33.08 9.11 8.51
C LYS A 75 -34.30 8.44 9.14
N LEU A 76 -34.79 7.34 8.57
CA LEU A 76 -35.90 6.58 9.14
C LEU A 76 -35.58 6.02 10.53
N ILE A 77 -34.39 5.42 10.72
CA ILE A 77 -33.95 4.89 12.02
C ILE A 77 -33.92 5.99 13.06
N ASN A 78 -33.27 7.12 12.75
CA ASN A 78 -33.14 8.23 13.69
C ASN A 78 -34.48 8.90 13.99
N TYR A 79 -35.38 9.01 13.00
CA TYR A 79 -36.75 9.45 13.23
C TYR A 79 -37.47 8.56 14.24
N ILE A 80 -37.41 7.23 14.05
CA ILE A 80 -38.06 6.27 14.96
C ILE A 80 -37.47 6.38 16.36
N ARG A 81 -36.13 6.34 16.50
CA ARG A 81 -35.45 6.43 17.80
C ARG A 81 -35.74 7.75 18.50
N GLN A 82 -35.79 8.87 17.77
CA GLN A 82 -36.14 10.17 18.35
C GLN A 82 -37.56 10.17 18.90
N ARG A 83 -38.53 9.62 18.16
CA ARG A 83 -39.94 9.53 18.61
C ARG A 83 -40.07 8.65 19.85
N VAL A 84 -39.35 7.54 19.91
CA VAL A 84 -39.31 6.65 21.08
C VAL A 84 -38.68 7.35 22.29
N TYR A 85 -37.55 8.03 22.10
CA TYR A 85 -36.88 8.82 23.14
C TYR A 85 -37.78 9.93 23.69
N GLU A 86 -38.51 10.64 22.81
CA GLU A 86 -39.48 11.67 23.17
C GLU A 86 -40.81 11.11 23.72
N LYS A 87 -40.96 9.77 23.78
CA LYS A 87 -42.21 9.07 24.15
C LYS A 87 -43.41 9.49 23.31
N ALA A 88 -43.16 9.84 22.06
CA ALA A 88 -44.19 10.18 21.08
C ALA A 88 -44.59 8.95 20.27
N ALA A 89 -45.89 8.79 20.03
CA ALA A 89 -46.39 7.70 19.19
C ALA A 89 -45.95 7.87 17.73
N LEU A 90 -45.55 6.77 17.08
CA LEU A 90 -45.34 6.74 15.64
C LEU A 90 -46.68 6.89 14.90
N PRO A 91 -46.71 7.57 13.75
CA PRO A 91 -47.91 7.60 12.92
C PRO A 91 -48.26 6.19 12.44
N ALA A 92 -49.55 5.94 12.21
CA ALA A 92 -50.05 4.63 11.77
C ALA A 92 -49.41 4.16 10.45
N GLU A 93 -49.06 5.09 9.58
CA GLU A 93 -48.27 4.86 8.38
C GLU A 93 -47.20 5.95 8.28
N ILE A 94 -45.94 5.55 8.30
CA ILE A 94 -44.80 6.48 8.15
C ILE A 94 -44.66 6.83 6.67
N SER A 95 -44.64 8.12 6.36
CA SER A 95 -44.39 8.68 5.03
C SER A 95 -42.99 9.28 4.96
N GLU A 96 -42.46 9.47 3.75
CA GLU A 96 -41.14 10.12 3.57
C GLU A 96 -41.12 11.56 4.11
N GLU A 97 -42.26 12.25 4.10
CA GLU A 97 -42.39 13.61 4.62
C GLU A 97 -42.08 13.68 6.13
N ASP A 98 -42.41 12.63 6.90
CA ASP A 98 -42.22 12.56 8.35
C ASP A 98 -40.75 12.67 8.77
N PHE A 99 -39.84 12.18 7.92
CA PHE A 99 -38.40 12.12 8.19
C PHE A 99 -37.54 12.77 7.10
N SER A 100 -38.13 13.63 6.27
CA SER A 100 -37.44 14.32 5.17
C SER A 100 -36.31 15.25 5.62
N SER A 101 -36.43 15.83 6.82
CA SER A 101 -35.48 16.81 7.38
C SER A 101 -34.08 16.22 7.58
N ASP A 102 -33.05 17.00 7.26
CA ASP A 102 -31.65 16.61 7.48
C ASP A 102 -31.26 16.48 8.96
N VAL A 103 -32.12 16.93 9.89
CA VAL A 103 -31.90 16.70 11.33
C VAL A 103 -31.76 15.20 11.65
N TYR A 104 -32.44 14.33 10.88
CA TYR A 104 -32.40 12.88 11.06
C TYR A 104 -31.17 12.20 10.45
N LEU A 105 -30.27 12.94 9.81
CA LEU A 105 -28.93 12.41 9.49
C LEU A 105 -28.03 12.33 10.72
N ARG A 106 -28.39 13.03 11.80
CA ARG A 106 -27.68 12.97 13.06
C ARG A 106 -28.14 11.74 13.87
N PRO A 107 -27.22 10.83 14.26
CA PRO A 107 -27.56 9.69 15.10
C PRO A 107 -28.18 10.13 16.43
N VAL A 108 -29.29 9.49 16.81
CA VAL A 108 -29.90 9.67 18.14
C VAL A 108 -29.19 8.81 19.18
N LEU A 109 -28.76 7.62 18.78
CA LEU A 109 -27.92 6.71 19.55
C LEU A 109 -26.47 6.83 19.03
N GLU A 110 -25.53 7.06 19.94
CA GLU A 110 -24.10 7.06 19.62
C GLU A 110 -23.68 5.63 19.26
N ASP A 111 -22.86 5.47 18.22
CA ASP A 111 -22.41 4.18 17.69
C ASP A 111 -23.53 3.15 17.43
N ASP A 112 -24.63 3.61 16.81
CA ASP A 112 -25.79 2.78 16.51
C ASP A 112 -25.45 1.60 15.57
N ALA A 113 -25.29 0.41 16.16
CA ALA A 113 -24.98 -0.83 15.46
C ALA A 113 -25.97 -1.17 14.34
N LEU A 114 -27.22 -0.71 14.41
CA LEU A 114 -28.18 -0.91 13.32
C LEU A 114 -27.80 -0.10 12.08
N ILE A 115 -27.32 1.13 12.25
CA ILE A 115 -26.88 1.99 11.15
C ILE A 115 -25.65 1.36 10.48
N LEU A 116 -24.72 0.84 11.28
CA LEU A 116 -23.53 0.14 10.77
C LEU A 116 -23.90 -1.16 10.03
N ALA A 117 -24.93 -1.86 10.49
CA ALA A 117 -25.42 -3.10 9.88
C ALA A 117 -26.40 -2.90 8.70
N LEU A 118 -26.70 -1.67 8.28
CA LEU A 118 -27.68 -1.44 7.20
C LEU A 118 -27.32 -2.15 5.89
N ASP A 119 -26.04 -2.22 5.56
CA ASP A 119 -25.55 -2.83 4.31
C ASP A 119 -25.64 -4.36 4.31
N SER A 120 -25.72 -4.99 5.50
CA SER A 120 -25.89 -6.45 5.63
C SER A 120 -27.34 -6.89 5.58
N LEU A 121 -28.29 -5.96 5.68
CA LEU A 121 -29.72 -6.27 5.59
C LEU A 121 -30.12 -6.62 4.15
N PRO A 122 -31.10 -7.53 3.95
CA PRO A 122 -31.53 -7.95 2.62
C PRO A 122 -31.90 -6.74 1.75
N LYS A 123 -31.34 -6.59 0.56
CA LYS A 123 -31.64 -5.46 -0.34
C LYS A 123 -33.11 -5.51 -0.81
N SER A 124 -33.69 -4.36 -1.12
CA SER A 124 -35.07 -4.27 -1.62
C SER A 124 -35.24 -5.15 -2.86
N GLN A 125 -36.15 -6.12 -2.80
CA GLN A 125 -36.55 -6.88 -3.99
C GLN A 125 -37.31 -5.91 -4.91
N ASP A 126 -36.68 -5.53 -6.03
CA ASP A 126 -37.35 -4.80 -7.10
C ASP A 126 -38.63 -5.54 -7.48
N GLN A 127 -39.79 -4.93 -7.23
CA GLN A 127 -41.11 -5.55 -7.41
C GLN A 127 -41.30 -6.06 -8.85
N PRO A 128 -41.54 -7.36 -9.07
CA PRO A 128 -42.10 -7.87 -10.31
C PRO A 128 -43.62 -7.99 -10.17
N VAL A 129 -44.33 -7.49 -11.18
CA VAL A 129 -45.80 -7.44 -11.27
C VAL A 129 -46.42 -8.85 -11.18
N ALA A 130 -47.49 -8.94 -10.40
CA ALA A 130 -48.29 -10.15 -10.13
C ALA A 130 -48.75 -10.91 -11.40
N GLY A 131 -48.72 -12.26 -11.35
CA GLY A 131 -49.43 -13.09 -12.33
C GLY A 131 -49.02 -14.56 -12.43
N GLU A 132 -49.71 -15.42 -11.67
CA GLU A 132 -50.14 -16.79 -12.01
C GLU A 132 -49.18 -18.01 -12.14
N LYS A 133 -49.44 -18.96 -11.22
CA LYS A 133 -49.63 -20.42 -11.37
C LYS A 133 -48.42 -21.35 -11.54
N GLN A 134 -48.11 -21.95 -10.39
CA GLN A 134 -47.50 -23.26 -10.12
C GLN A 134 -47.69 -24.31 -11.23
N ASN A 135 -46.58 -24.90 -11.69
CA ASN A 135 -46.54 -26.27 -12.19
C ASN A 135 -45.23 -26.95 -11.78
N ALA A 136 -45.36 -28.10 -11.14
CA ALA A 136 -44.27 -28.91 -10.61
C ALA A 136 -43.59 -29.72 -11.74
N ALA A 137 -42.54 -29.16 -12.34
CA ALA A 137 -41.53 -29.89 -13.09
C ALA A 137 -40.12 -29.24 -13.04
N ASP A 138 -39.94 -28.15 -12.29
CA ASP A 138 -38.78 -27.26 -12.44
C ASP A 138 -37.57 -27.58 -11.53
N SER A 139 -37.47 -28.76 -10.90
CA SER A 139 -36.37 -28.99 -9.92
C SER A 139 -34.97 -28.91 -10.52
N GLU A 140 -34.76 -29.36 -11.77
CA GLU A 140 -33.44 -29.27 -12.42
C GLU A 140 -33.22 -27.90 -13.08
N THR A 141 -34.25 -27.31 -13.67
CA THR A 141 -34.15 -25.99 -14.32
C THR A 141 -33.95 -24.89 -13.29
N THR A 142 -34.59 -25.00 -12.10
CA THR A 142 -34.44 -24.06 -10.99
C THR A 142 -33.02 -24.08 -10.41
N ALA A 143 -32.39 -25.27 -10.31
CA ALA A 143 -31.02 -25.38 -9.83
C ALA A 143 -30.02 -24.71 -10.80
N ALA A 144 -30.19 -24.92 -12.11
CA ALA A 144 -29.36 -24.26 -13.13
C ALA A 144 -29.55 -22.75 -13.15
N THR A 145 -30.79 -22.26 -13.05
CA THR A 145 -31.06 -20.80 -12.98
C THR A 145 -30.54 -20.17 -11.70
N ASN A 146 -30.62 -20.86 -10.55
CA ASN A 146 -30.05 -20.37 -9.30
C ASN A 146 -28.52 -20.31 -9.35
N LEU A 147 -27.85 -21.29 -9.96
CA LEU A 147 -26.40 -21.26 -10.17
C LEU A 147 -25.99 -20.11 -11.10
N GLN A 148 -26.74 -19.88 -12.18
CA GLN A 148 -26.50 -18.76 -13.11
C GLN A 148 -26.61 -17.42 -12.38
N LYS A 149 -27.71 -17.19 -11.65
CA LYS A 149 -27.93 -15.96 -10.87
C LYS A 149 -26.85 -15.73 -9.82
N LYS A 150 -26.41 -16.80 -9.14
CA LYS A 150 -25.34 -16.69 -8.14
C LYS A 150 -24.00 -16.35 -8.78
N ASN A 151 -23.72 -16.85 -9.98
CA ASN A 151 -22.54 -16.48 -10.75
C ASN A 151 -22.57 -15.01 -11.16
N ASP A 152 -23.71 -14.53 -11.65
CA ASP A 152 -23.89 -13.13 -12.05
C ASP A 152 -23.74 -12.19 -10.83
N GLN A 153 -24.29 -12.60 -9.67
CA GLN A 153 -24.13 -11.86 -8.41
C GLN A 153 -22.66 -11.83 -7.95
N LEU A 154 -21.98 -12.98 -7.96
CA LEU A 154 -20.55 -13.06 -7.57
C LEU A 154 -19.66 -12.25 -8.51
N GLN A 155 -19.96 -12.22 -9.80
CA GLN A 155 -19.27 -11.36 -10.76
C GLN A 155 -19.47 -9.88 -10.43
N SER A 156 -20.70 -9.46 -10.13
CA SER A 156 -21.00 -8.09 -9.74
C SER A 156 -20.32 -7.69 -8.42
N GLU A 157 -20.29 -8.58 -7.43
CA GLU A 157 -19.58 -8.36 -6.17
C GLU A 157 -18.06 -8.26 -6.38
N LEU A 158 -17.47 -9.10 -7.24
CA LEU A 158 -16.05 -9.03 -7.59
C LEU A 158 -15.70 -7.72 -8.31
N GLU A 159 -16.52 -7.27 -9.26
CA GLU A 159 -16.33 -5.98 -9.93
C GLU A 159 -16.46 -4.80 -8.96
N SER A 160 -17.45 -4.83 -8.07
CA SER A 160 -17.63 -3.81 -7.03
C SER A 160 -16.43 -3.76 -6.08
N LEU A 161 -15.95 -4.92 -5.62
CA LEU A 161 -14.81 -5.02 -4.71
C LEU A 161 -13.51 -4.56 -5.40
N ALA A 162 -13.31 -4.92 -6.67
CA ALA A 162 -12.18 -4.46 -7.47
C ALA A 162 -12.18 -2.92 -7.60
N LYS A 163 -13.34 -2.32 -7.88
CA LYS A 163 -13.49 -0.86 -8.00
C LYS A 163 -13.32 -0.14 -6.66
N GLN A 164 -13.83 -0.69 -5.56
CA GLN A 164 -13.60 -0.17 -4.21
C GLN A 164 -12.12 -0.23 -3.84
N PHE A 165 -11.44 -1.34 -4.17
CA PHE A 165 -10.02 -1.51 -3.91
C PHE A 165 -9.15 -0.55 -4.74
N GLU A 166 -9.54 -0.30 -5.99
CA GLU A 166 -8.91 0.72 -6.84
C GLU A 166 -9.09 2.13 -6.27
N ASN A 167 -10.31 2.49 -5.85
CA ASN A 167 -10.57 3.78 -5.20
C ASN A 167 -9.79 3.94 -3.88
N TYR A 168 -9.73 2.89 -3.05
CA TYR A 168 -8.94 2.89 -1.82
C TYR A 168 -7.45 3.10 -2.12
N ARG A 169 -6.90 2.40 -3.11
CA ARG A 169 -5.52 2.60 -3.55
C ARG A 169 -5.26 4.01 -4.06
N LEU A 170 -6.19 4.58 -4.83
CA LEU A 170 -6.06 5.94 -5.35
C LEU A 170 -6.14 6.97 -4.23
N ALA A 171 -6.93 6.73 -3.18
CA ALA A 171 -6.97 7.56 -1.98
C ALA A 171 -5.68 7.45 -1.16
N VAL A 172 -5.13 6.23 -0.98
CA VAL A 172 -3.84 6.00 -0.32
C VAL A 172 -2.71 6.66 -1.10
N GLN A 173 -2.68 6.51 -2.43
CA GLN A 173 -1.72 7.17 -3.30
C GLN A 173 -1.82 8.70 -3.20
N LYS A 174 -3.01 9.29 -3.31
CA LYS A 174 -3.18 10.74 -3.14
C LYS A 174 -2.74 11.24 -1.76
N THR A 175 -3.00 10.46 -0.71
CA THR A 175 -2.58 10.79 0.65
C THR A 175 -1.07 10.74 0.79
N LEU A 176 -0.40 9.79 0.10
CA LEU A 176 1.04 9.71 0.01
C LEU A 176 1.63 10.87 -0.81
N ASP A 177 1.10 11.13 -2.01
CA ASP A 177 1.55 12.21 -2.92
C ASP A 177 1.42 13.60 -2.26
N GLN A 178 0.29 13.86 -1.58
CA GLN A 178 0.08 15.11 -0.82
C GLN A 178 1.08 15.28 0.33
N ARG A 179 1.47 14.17 0.99
CA ARG A 179 2.47 14.20 2.07
C ARG A 179 3.89 14.27 1.55
N TRP A 180 4.17 13.73 0.37
CA TRP A 180 5.46 13.85 -0.31
C TRP A 180 5.73 15.22 -0.92
N GLY A 181 4.84 16.20 -0.71
CA GLY A 181 5.04 17.58 -1.14
C GLY A 181 4.96 17.77 -2.66
N MET A 182 4.40 16.79 -3.39
CA MET A 182 4.32 16.84 -4.86
C MET A 182 3.40 17.97 -5.38
N ASP A 183 2.56 18.57 -4.52
CA ASP A 183 1.63 19.64 -4.88
C ASP A 183 2.14 21.08 -4.63
N GLU A 184 3.36 21.29 -4.11
CA GLU A 184 3.83 22.65 -3.81
C GLU A 184 4.07 23.55 -5.04
N ASP A 185 4.07 23.01 -6.27
CA ASP A 185 4.26 23.83 -7.47
C ASP A 185 2.98 24.47 -8.04
N THR A 186 1.79 24.19 -7.50
CA THR A 186 0.55 24.76 -8.08
C THR A 186 0.08 26.08 -7.45
N GLN A 187 0.70 26.58 -6.38
CA GLN A 187 0.23 27.80 -5.69
C GLN A 187 0.99 29.11 -6.02
N LYS A 188 1.97 29.12 -6.93
CA LYS A 188 2.65 30.38 -7.33
C LYS A 188 2.00 31.14 -8.50
N GLY A 189 0.80 30.75 -8.93
CA GLY A 189 0.13 31.36 -10.09
C GLY A 189 -0.89 32.48 -9.82
N ALA A 190 -1.36 32.70 -8.58
CA ALA A 190 -2.61 33.45 -8.36
C ALA A 190 -2.52 34.79 -7.60
N ASN A 191 -1.33 35.37 -7.38
CA ASN A 191 -1.18 36.65 -6.66
C ASN A 191 -0.67 37.83 -7.51
N VAL A 192 -0.93 37.81 -8.83
CA VAL A 192 -0.71 38.99 -9.69
C VAL A 192 -2.01 39.80 -9.82
N ALA A 193 -2.47 40.36 -8.70
CA ALA A 193 -3.53 41.35 -8.67
C ALA A 193 -3.14 42.53 -7.77
N LYS A 194 -2.21 43.34 -8.31
CA LYS A 194 -2.09 44.80 -8.13
C LYS A 194 -2.59 45.34 -6.78
N LEU A 195 -1.74 45.23 -5.77
CA LEU A 195 -1.70 46.21 -4.69
C LEU A 195 -1.20 47.54 -5.29
N LEU A 196 -2.13 48.41 -5.64
CA LEU A 196 -1.87 49.80 -5.99
C LEU A 196 -2.15 50.68 -4.77
N ASN A 197 -1.18 51.56 -4.51
CA ASN A 197 -1.28 52.80 -3.72
C ASN A 197 -1.25 52.67 -2.19
N THR A 198 -0.09 52.95 -1.60
CA THR A 198 0.16 54.26 -0.96
C THR A 198 1.66 54.48 -0.71
N PRO A 199 2.20 55.70 -0.92
CA PRO A 199 3.60 56.03 -0.73
C PRO A 199 3.87 56.63 0.67
N ASP A 200 5.16 56.86 0.91
CA ASP A 200 5.74 57.71 1.97
C ASP A 200 5.99 57.06 3.33
N ASN A 201 7.19 56.50 3.48
CA ASN A 201 8.13 57.02 4.48
C ASN A 201 9.56 56.59 4.18
N ALA A 202 10.34 57.54 3.65
CA ALA A 202 11.78 57.46 3.57
C ALA A 202 12.39 57.73 4.94
N LYS A 203 13.25 56.82 5.42
CA LYS A 203 14.46 57.15 6.18
C LYS A 203 15.35 55.91 6.26
N ALA A 204 16.32 55.89 5.36
CA ALA A 204 17.45 54.98 5.34
C ALA A 204 18.58 55.52 6.23
N THR A 205 19.18 54.64 7.03
CA THR A 205 20.57 54.66 7.57
C THR A 205 20.70 53.34 8.35
N SER A 206 21.15 52.26 7.72
CA SER A 206 22.54 51.81 7.65
C SER A 206 23.16 51.48 9.01
N GLU A 207 22.93 50.27 9.51
CA GLU A 207 23.84 49.66 10.48
C GLU A 207 24.22 48.26 10.01
N SER A 208 25.54 48.14 9.82
CA SER A 208 26.34 47.00 9.41
C SER A 208 26.18 45.79 10.33
N GLN A 209 25.78 44.64 9.78
CA GLN A 209 26.02 43.34 10.41
C GLN A 209 26.84 42.44 9.47
N LYS A 210 27.95 41.98 10.04
CA LYS A 210 29.00 41.15 9.47
C LYS A 210 28.43 39.87 8.87
N ARG A 211 28.84 39.59 7.63
CA ARG A 211 28.78 38.28 6.99
C ARG A 211 29.58 37.28 7.84
N CYS A 212 28.89 36.33 8.46
CA CYS A 212 29.47 35.04 8.79
C CYS A 212 29.21 34.15 7.58
N GLU A 213 30.29 33.82 6.89
CA GLU A 213 30.31 32.97 5.71
C GLU A 213 30.06 31.50 6.11
N GLY A 214 29.22 30.82 5.34
CA GLY A 214 29.28 29.37 5.20
C GLY A 214 28.29 28.55 6.01
N GLU A 215 26.99 28.89 6.00
CA GLU A 215 25.98 27.86 6.27
C GLU A 215 25.93 26.90 5.07
N VAL A 216 26.38 25.67 5.32
CA VAL A 216 26.21 24.51 4.44
C VAL A 216 24.71 24.36 4.16
N PRO A 217 24.29 24.22 2.89
CA PRO A 217 22.88 24.30 2.51
C PRO A 217 22.05 23.28 3.29
N SER A 218 20.98 23.80 3.88
CA SER A 218 20.06 23.13 4.79
C SER A 218 19.52 21.82 4.23
N SER A 219 19.32 20.87 5.14
CA SER A 219 18.77 19.51 5.03
C SER A 219 17.37 19.38 4.43
N GLY A 220 16.89 20.37 3.66
CA GLY A 220 15.50 20.52 3.25
C GLY A 220 14.92 19.33 2.47
N GLY A 221 15.76 18.53 1.80
CA GLY A 221 15.32 17.34 1.07
C GLY A 221 15.35 16.03 1.87
N THR A 222 15.84 16.03 3.10
CA THR A 222 16.07 14.79 3.86
C THR A 222 15.09 14.64 5.02
N ASP A 223 14.66 15.75 5.61
CA ASP A 223 13.80 15.73 6.79
C ASP A 223 12.37 15.24 6.47
N TYR A 224 11.80 15.62 5.30
CA TYR A 224 10.48 15.14 4.88
C TYR A 224 10.39 13.61 4.77
N TYR A 225 11.49 12.98 4.34
CA TYR A 225 11.56 11.52 4.21
C TYR A 225 11.44 10.84 5.58
N PHE A 226 12.17 11.30 6.60
CA PHE A 226 12.10 10.66 7.91
C PHE A 226 10.80 11.01 8.65
N GLU A 227 10.20 12.16 8.35
CA GLU A 227 8.89 12.54 8.85
C GLU A 227 7.78 11.62 8.29
N SER A 228 7.81 11.31 6.99
CA SER A 228 6.81 10.40 6.39
C SER A 228 6.83 9.00 7.02
N TYR A 229 8.01 8.49 7.37
CA TYR A 229 8.18 7.20 8.06
C TYR A 229 7.88 7.23 9.57
N SER A 230 7.59 8.39 10.16
CA SER A 230 7.27 8.49 11.59
C SER A 230 5.81 8.11 11.92
N HIS A 231 4.92 8.06 10.91
CA HIS A 231 3.50 7.79 11.08
C HIS A 231 3.15 6.31 10.90
N SER A 232 2.14 5.81 11.61
CA SER A 232 1.81 4.37 11.62
C SER A 232 1.15 3.85 10.34
N ASP A 233 0.52 4.72 9.54
CA ASP A 233 -0.22 4.37 8.32
C ASP A 233 0.66 3.80 7.21
N ILE A 234 1.87 4.35 7.02
CA ILE A 234 2.83 3.77 6.07
C ILE A 234 3.31 2.39 6.53
N HIS A 235 3.57 2.22 7.83
CA HIS A 235 3.97 0.93 8.39
C HIS A 235 2.86 -0.12 8.30
N GLU A 236 1.61 0.28 8.47
CA GLU A 236 0.46 -0.59 8.27
C GLU A 236 0.40 -1.10 6.82
N THR A 237 0.56 -0.21 5.84
CA THR A 237 0.59 -0.59 4.41
C THR A 237 1.73 -1.58 4.14
N MET A 238 2.92 -1.30 4.65
CA MET A 238 4.10 -2.14 4.49
C MET A 238 3.97 -3.50 5.20
N LEU A 239 3.32 -3.56 6.37
CA LEU A 239 3.08 -4.80 7.11
C LEU A 239 1.98 -5.65 6.47
N LYS A 240 0.95 -5.03 5.89
CA LYS A 240 -0.10 -5.72 5.11
C LYS A 240 0.40 -6.23 3.76
N ASP A 241 1.55 -5.76 3.28
CA ASP A 241 2.25 -6.39 2.16
C ASP A 241 2.84 -7.74 2.60
N THR A 242 2.00 -8.77 2.47
CA THR A 242 2.35 -10.16 2.78
C THR A 242 3.52 -10.67 1.93
N ILE A 243 3.66 -10.24 0.67
CA ILE A 243 4.73 -10.74 -0.21
C ILE A 243 6.09 -10.29 0.32
N ARG A 244 6.18 -9.02 0.71
CA ARG A 244 7.35 -8.47 1.37
C ARG A 244 7.60 -9.16 2.70
N THR A 245 6.67 -9.02 3.65
CA THR A 245 6.91 -9.34 5.06
C THR A 245 7.10 -10.85 5.27
N ASP A 246 6.34 -11.68 4.55
CA ASP A 246 6.46 -13.14 4.64
C ASP A 246 7.79 -13.63 4.05
N ALA A 247 8.29 -13.02 2.96
CA ALA A 247 9.58 -13.45 2.40
C ALA A 247 10.73 -13.28 3.40
N TYR A 248 10.77 -12.18 4.16
CA TYR A 248 11.76 -12.02 5.24
C TYR A 248 11.54 -13.03 6.36
N ARG A 249 10.30 -13.16 6.86
CA ARG A 249 9.95 -14.12 7.92
C ARG A 249 10.37 -15.54 7.54
N ASP A 250 9.96 -15.98 6.36
CA ASP A 250 10.14 -17.35 5.88
C ASP A 250 11.62 -17.64 5.65
N PHE A 251 12.39 -16.70 5.09
CA PHE A 251 13.83 -16.85 4.99
C PHE A 251 14.48 -16.99 6.37
N ILE A 252 14.15 -16.11 7.32
CA ILE A 252 14.72 -16.10 8.67
C ILE A 252 14.37 -17.40 9.42
N TYR A 253 13.11 -17.84 9.36
CA TYR A 253 12.63 -19.03 10.08
C TYR A 253 12.97 -20.35 9.42
N ALA A 254 13.12 -20.40 8.09
CA ALA A 254 13.61 -21.60 7.41
C ALA A 254 15.12 -21.82 7.61
N ASN A 255 15.87 -20.77 7.97
CA ASN A 255 17.32 -20.79 8.10
C ASN A 255 17.78 -20.33 9.51
N LYS A 256 17.09 -20.76 10.57
CA LYS A 256 17.39 -20.34 11.95
C LYS A 256 18.85 -20.59 12.36
N ASP A 257 19.51 -21.60 11.80
CA ASP A 257 20.93 -21.90 12.02
C ASP A 257 21.86 -20.74 11.58
N LEU A 258 21.42 -19.92 10.62
CA LEU A 258 22.14 -18.71 10.19
C LEU A 258 22.00 -17.55 11.18
N PHE A 259 21.01 -17.57 12.07
CA PHE A 259 20.72 -16.50 13.03
C PHE A 259 21.01 -16.89 14.48
N ALA A 260 20.89 -18.18 14.82
CA ALA A 260 21.06 -18.69 16.18
C ALA A 260 22.44 -18.33 16.76
N GLY A 261 22.44 -17.62 17.89
CA GLY A 261 23.66 -17.19 18.59
C GLY A 261 24.43 -16.04 17.90
N LYS A 262 23.91 -15.50 16.80
CA LYS A 262 24.56 -14.44 16.01
C LYS A 262 24.22 -13.04 16.50
N THR A 263 25.04 -12.07 16.09
CA THR A 263 24.71 -10.66 16.19
C THR A 263 24.16 -10.15 14.86
N VAL A 264 22.95 -9.60 14.88
CA VAL A 264 22.22 -9.11 13.70
C VAL A 264 22.08 -7.58 13.79
N LEU A 265 22.22 -6.89 12.66
CA LEU A 265 21.89 -5.47 12.51
C LEU A 265 20.66 -5.33 11.61
N ASP A 266 19.62 -4.68 12.10
CA ASP A 266 18.40 -4.34 11.36
C ASP A 266 18.42 -2.84 11.03
N ILE A 267 18.58 -2.49 9.75
CA ILE A 267 18.75 -1.10 9.28
C ILE A 267 17.43 -0.59 8.73
N GLY A 268 16.95 0.52 9.28
CA GLY A 268 15.61 1.04 9.01
C GLY A 268 14.55 0.11 9.60
N CYS A 269 14.68 -0.21 10.89
CA CYS A 269 13.89 -1.29 11.49
C CYS A 269 12.38 -0.99 11.53
N GLY A 270 11.96 0.26 11.32
CA GLY A 270 10.55 0.66 11.34
C GLY A 270 9.88 0.23 12.64
N THR A 271 8.84 -0.58 12.55
CA THR A 271 8.11 -1.13 13.71
C THR A 271 8.89 -2.17 14.53
N GLY A 272 10.07 -2.60 14.07
CA GLY A 272 10.89 -3.64 14.68
C GLY A 272 10.50 -5.06 14.30
N ILE A 273 9.62 -5.25 13.30
CA ILE A 273 9.12 -6.59 12.93
C ILE A 273 10.23 -7.55 12.49
N LEU A 274 11.17 -7.09 11.66
CA LEU A 274 12.29 -7.92 11.18
C LEU A 274 13.26 -8.24 12.32
N SER A 275 13.50 -7.26 13.19
CA SER A 275 14.24 -7.46 14.44
C SER A 275 13.62 -8.56 15.31
N MET A 276 12.30 -8.56 15.46
CA MET A 276 11.59 -9.59 16.22
C MET A 276 11.69 -10.98 15.56
N PHE A 277 11.58 -11.08 14.23
CA PHE A 277 11.83 -12.34 13.52
C PHE A 277 13.25 -12.87 13.78
N CYS A 278 14.26 -11.99 13.72
CA CYS A 278 15.65 -12.38 14.01
C CYS A 278 15.83 -12.87 15.44
N ALA A 279 15.24 -12.16 16.42
CA ALA A 279 15.31 -12.55 17.82
C ALA A 279 14.63 -13.90 18.08
N LYS A 280 13.44 -14.14 17.49
CA LYS A 280 12.73 -15.43 17.56
C LYS A 280 13.42 -16.56 16.79
N ALA A 281 14.27 -16.24 15.81
CA ALA A 281 15.15 -17.20 15.15
C ALA A 281 16.38 -17.58 16.00
N GLY A 282 16.55 -16.96 17.17
CA GLY A 282 17.60 -17.28 18.13
C GLY A 282 18.82 -16.37 18.08
N ALA A 283 18.74 -15.20 17.41
CA ALA A 283 19.80 -14.21 17.45
C ALA A 283 20.15 -13.85 18.90
N LYS A 284 21.45 -13.80 19.20
CA LYS A 284 21.95 -13.45 20.55
C LYS A 284 21.73 -11.97 20.85
N LEU A 285 21.96 -11.14 19.84
CA LEU A 285 21.78 -9.69 19.89
C LEU A 285 21.27 -9.23 18.53
N VAL A 286 20.21 -8.43 18.52
CA VAL A 286 19.73 -7.70 17.36
C VAL A 286 19.87 -6.21 17.65
N VAL A 287 20.63 -5.49 16.84
CA VAL A 287 20.73 -4.04 16.94
C VAL A 287 19.78 -3.46 15.90
N ALA A 288 18.69 -2.85 16.35
CA ALA A 288 17.67 -2.25 15.50
C ALA A 288 17.93 -0.75 15.38
N VAL A 289 18.18 -0.26 14.17
CA VAL A 289 18.52 1.15 13.92
C VAL A 289 17.45 1.79 13.06
N ASP A 290 16.90 2.92 13.51
CA ASP A 290 16.03 3.76 12.70
C ASP A 290 16.23 5.22 13.09
N ARG A 291 16.15 6.13 12.12
CA ARG A 291 16.24 7.57 12.39
C ARG A 291 14.89 8.15 12.79
N SER A 292 13.80 7.65 12.24
CA SER A 292 12.47 8.23 12.41
C SER A 292 11.93 8.02 13.84
N GLU A 293 10.89 8.76 14.19
CA GLU A 293 10.27 8.68 15.53
C GLU A 293 9.58 7.31 15.78
N ILE A 294 9.38 6.50 14.73
CA ILE A 294 8.80 5.16 14.86
C ILE A 294 9.61 4.24 15.78
N ILE A 295 10.92 4.51 15.95
CA ILE A 295 11.82 3.70 16.78
C ILE A 295 11.34 3.60 18.24
N ASP A 296 10.62 4.62 18.72
CA ASP A 296 10.08 4.61 20.08
C ASP A 296 8.92 3.60 20.19
N LYS A 297 8.05 3.52 19.19
CA LYS A 297 7.03 2.46 19.07
C LYS A 297 7.66 1.09 18.85
N ALA A 298 8.75 1.01 18.08
CA ALA A 298 9.48 -0.25 17.91
C ALA A 298 10.00 -0.79 19.24
N ARG A 299 10.53 0.10 20.10
CA ARG A 299 10.99 -0.25 21.45
C ARG A 299 9.85 -0.79 22.31
N GLU A 300 8.67 -0.16 22.26
CA GLU A 300 7.47 -0.64 22.95
C GLU A 300 7.03 -2.01 22.43
N ASN A 301 6.93 -2.20 21.11
CA ASN A 301 6.58 -3.48 20.49
C ASN A 301 7.52 -4.61 20.96
N ILE A 302 8.82 -4.36 20.94
CA ILE A 302 9.86 -5.30 21.37
C ILE A 302 9.72 -5.63 22.86
N PHE A 303 9.43 -4.63 23.70
CA PHE A 303 9.21 -4.82 25.12
C PHE A 303 7.97 -5.70 25.39
N HIS A 304 6.83 -5.37 24.77
CA HIS A 304 5.58 -6.12 24.91
C HIS A 304 5.69 -7.58 24.43
N ASN A 305 6.56 -7.85 23.46
CA ASN A 305 6.82 -9.21 22.97
C ASN A 305 7.89 -9.98 23.76
N GLY A 306 8.40 -9.42 24.87
CA GLY A 306 9.37 -10.06 25.75
C GLY A 306 10.77 -10.21 25.14
N LEU A 307 11.11 -9.38 24.15
CA LEU A 307 12.36 -9.46 23.38
C LEU A 307 13.38 -8.36 23.73
N ALA A 308 13.08 -7.52 24.73
CA ALA A 308 13.93 -6.39 25.13
C ALA A 308 15.33 -6.78 25.63
N ASN A 309 15.54 -8.04 26.02
CA ASN A 309 16.85 -8.56 26.40
C ASN A 309 17.73 -8.97 25.19
N GLN A 310 17.13 -9.15 24.01
CA GLN A 310 17.81 -9.56 22.78
C GLN A 310 17.90 -8.43 21.76
N VAL A 311 16.94 -7.51 21.73
CA VAL A 311 16.87 -6.43 20.74
C VAL A 311 17.19 -5.08 21.38
N THR A 312 18.21 -4.40 20.86
CA THR A 312 18.63 -3.06 21.26
C THR A 312 18.28 -2.05 20.18
N CYS A 313 17.37 -1.12 20.48
CA CYS A 313 16.98 -0.04 19.57
C CYS A 313 17.92 1.17 19.68
N LEU A 314 18.45 1.64 18.55
CA LEU A 314 19.26 2.86 18.45
C LEU A 314 18.57 3.85 17.50
N LYS A 315 18.38 5.08 17.97
CA LYS A 315 17.83 6.17 17.16
C LYS A 315 18.93 6.94 16.45
N GLY A 316 18.86 7.04 15.12
CA GLY A 316 19.76 7.86 14.32
C GLY A 316 20.07 7.28 12.94
N LEU A 317 20.90 7.99 12.17
CA LEU A 317 21.42 7.50 10.90
C LEU A 317 22.45 6.40 11.14
N ILE A 318 22.47 5.36 10.29
CA ILE A 318 23.43 4.25 10.44
C ILE A 318 24.89 4.73 10.32
N GLU A 319 25.11 5.83 9.61
CA GLU A 319 26.38 6.53 9.45
C GLU A 319 26.87 7.25 10.71
N GLU A 320 25.94 7.63 11.59
CA GLU A 320 26.20 8.48 12.77
C GLU A 320 26.11 7.73 14.10
N VAL A 321 25.32 6.65 14.15
CA VAL A 321 25.19 5.84 15.36
C VAL A 321 26.47 5.05 15.66
N THR A 322 26.74 4.85 16.94
CA THR A 322 27.78 3.93 17.42
C THR A 322 27.11 2.63 17.85
N LEU A 323 27.41 1.53 17.14
CA LEU A 323 26.90 0.22 17.50
C LEU A 323 27.56 -0.27 18.80
N PRO A 324 26.87 -1.08 19.64
CA PRO A 324 27.45 -1.68 20.84
C PRO A 324 28.50 -2.77 20.54
N VAL A 325 28.77 -3.05 19.25
CA VAL A 325 29.71 -4.05 18.75
C VAL A 325 30.44 -3.49 17.53
N ASP A 326 31.68 -3.92 17.30
CA ASP A 326 32.46 -3.47 16.14
C ASP A 326 31.98 -4.09 14.82
N LYS A 327 31.54 -5.34 14.88
CA LYS A 327 31.14 -6.13 13.70
C LYS A 327 29.93 -7.02 13.98
N VAL A 328 29.07 -7.19 12.98
CA VAL A 328 27.87 -8.04 13.01
C VAL A 328 27.99 -9.21 12.04
N ASP A 329 27.30 -10.32 12.35
CA ASP A 329 27.29 -11.53 11.52
C ASP A 329 26.30 -11.41 10.35
N VAL A 330 25.17 -10.73 10.58
CA VAL A 330 24.09 -10.58 9.60
C VAL A 330 23.61 -9.13 9.60
N ILE A 331 23.37 -8.59 8.41
CA ILE A 331 22.58 -7.38 8.21
C ILE A 331 21.26 -7.78 7.56
N VAL A 332 20.16 -7.42 8.19
CA VAL A 332 18.81 -7.49 7.62
C VAL A 332 18.37 -6.05 7.37
N SER A 333 17.79 -5.78 6.21
CA SER A 333 17.22 -4.47 5.94
C SER A 333 16.16 -4.58 4.85
N GLU A 334 15.06 -3.87 5.06
CA GLU A 334 14.08 -3.56 4.02
C GLU A 334 14.33 -2.12 3.61
N TRP A 335 14.84 -1.93 2.39
CA TRP A 335 15.35 -0.66 1.88
C TRP A 335 14.76 -0.30 0.53
N MET A 336 13.91 -1.17 -0.03
CA MET A 336 13.49 -1.08 -1.42
C MET A 336 12.47 0.05 -1.59
N GLY A 337 12.68 0.90 -2.59
CA GLY A 337 11.70 1.91 -2.99
C GLY A 337 11.00 1.56 -4.30
N TYR A 338 10.20 2.49 -4.82
CA TYR A 338 9.63 2.40 -6.16
C TYR A 338 10.71 2.22 -7.23
N ALA A 339 10.46 1.34 -8.19
CA ALA A 339 11.48 0.91 -9.15
C ALA A 339 12.82 0.51 -8.49
N LEU A 340 12.76 -0.09 -7.29
CA LEU A 340 13.86 -0.53 -6.42
C LEU A 340 14.67 0.58 -5.75
N LEU A 341 15.04 1.62 -6.49
CA LEU A 341 16.08 2.58 -6.08
C LEU A 341 15.55 3.96 -5.70
N TYR A 342 14.25 4.23 -5.86
CA TYR A 342 13.63 5.45 -5.35
C TYR A 342 13.80 5.51 -3.82
N GLU A 343 13.81 6.71 -3.26
CA GLU A 343 14.15 7.02 -1.85
C GLU A 343 15.62 6.89 -1.49
N ALA A 344 16.45 6.25 -2.30
CA ALA A 344 17.91 6.17 -2.12
C ALA A 344 18.35 5.68 -0.72
N MET A 345 17.70 4.63 -0.19
CA MET A 345 18.07 4.02 1.10
C MET A 345 19.23 3.00 0.98
N LEU A 346 19.38 2.35 -0.18
CA LEU A 346 20.44 1.36 -0.43
C LEU A 346 21.87 1.86 -0.11
N PRO A 347 22.29 3.11 -0.43
CA PRO A 347 23.60 3.63 -0.02
C PRO A 347 23.91 3.46 1.48
N SER A 348 22.93 3.67 2.37
CA SER A 348 23.10 3.49 3.81
C SER A 348 23.30 2.02 4.20
N VAL A 349 22.63 1.10 3.50
CA VAL A 349 22.84 -0.34 3.67
C VAL A 349 24.24 -0.74 3.20
N LEU A 350 24.71 -0.20 2.07
CA LEU A 350 26.07 -0.45 1.57
C LEU A 350 27.14 0.11 2.53
N TYR A 351 26.94 1.31 3.06
CA TYR A 351 27.79 1.87 4.11
C TYR A 351 27.89 0.92 5.31
N ALA A 352 26.75 0.43 5.80
CA ALA A 352 26.70 -0.46 6.94
C ALA A 352 27.34 -1.82 6.64
N ARG A 353 27.14 -2.35 5.43
CA ARG A 353 27.82 -3.55 4.95
C ARG A 353 29.34 -3.38 5.04
N ASP A 354 29.87 -2.30 4.48
CA ASP A 354 31.32 -2.10 4.38
C ASP A 354 31.95 -1.80 5.75
N LYS A 355 31.22 -1.07 6.61
CA LYS A 355 31.69 -0.70 7.94
C LYS A 355 31.50 -1.79 8.98
N TYR A 356 30.30 -2.39 9.08
CA TYR A 356 29.89 -3.21 10.22
C TYR A 356 29.78 -4.71 9.91
N LEU A 357 29.62 -5.14 8.65
CA LEU A 357 29.51 -6.57 8.36
C LEU A 357 30.87 -7.26 8.49
N LYS A 358 30.88 -8.49 9.03
CA LYS A 358 32.06 -9.37 8.99
C LYS A 358 32.39 -9.80 7.55
N PRO A 359 33.64 -10.16 7.24
CA PRO A 359 34.02 -10.61 5.88
C PRO A 359 33.21 -11.80 5.35
N ASP A 360 32.78 -12.70 6.24
CA ASP A 360 31.92 -13.86 5.96
C ASP A 360 30.43 -13.61 6.29
N GLY A 361 30.08 -12.36 6.62
CA GLY A 361 28.74 -12.00 7.06
C GLY A 361 27.71 -12.01 5.94
N LEU A 362 26.45 -12.16 6.36
CA LEU A 362 25.29 -12.30 5.47
C LEU A 362 24.52 -10.96 5.32
N LEU A 363 24.05 -10.69 4.11
CA LEU A 363 23.09 -9.62 3.83
C LEU A 363 21.75 -10.26 3.47
N VAL A 364 20.69 -9.70 4.03
CA VAL A 364 19.32 -10.19 3.88
C VAL A 364 18.44 -8.99 3.50
N PRO A 365 17.98 -8.89 2.23
CA PRO A 365 18.22 -9.82 1.12
C PRO A 365 19.66 -9.77 0.60
N SER A 366 20.00 -10.69 -0.29
CA SER A 366 21.37 -10.83 -0.85
C SER A 366 21.52 -10.28 -2.26
N HIS A 367 20.46 -10.35 -3.07
CA HIS A 367 20.49 -9.89 -4.46
C HIS A 367 19.17 -9.20 -4.81
N ALA A 368 19.25 -8.26 -5.75
CA ALA A 368 18.10 -7.66 -6.40
C ALA A 368 18.29 -7.68 -7.92
N SER A 369 17.21 -7.78 -8.69
CA SER A 369 17.27 -7.72 -10.16
C SER A 369 16.16 -6.83 -10.69
N LEU A 370 16.48 -6.01 -11.68
CA LEU A 370 15.54 -5.13 -12.36
C LEU A 370 15.19 -5.66 -13.75
N PHE A 371 13.91 -5.60 -14.07
CA PHE A 371 13.33 -6.12 -15.29
C PHE A 371 12.55 -5.05 -16.03
N LEU A 372 12.54 -5.16 -17.36
CA LEU A 372 11.75 -4.32 -18.25
C LEU A 372 10.97 -5.20 -19.22
N ALA A 373 9.73 -4.80 -19.50
CA ALA A 373 8.95 -5.32 -20.62
C ALA A 373 8.15 -4.21 -21.31
N PRO A 374 7.91 -4.32 -22.63
CA PRO A 374 7.02 -3.40 -23.33
C PRO A 374 5.56 -3.63 -22.90
N VAL A 375 4.76 -2.57 -22.94
CA VAL A 375 3.34 -2.56 -22.58
C VAL A 375 2.48 -2.21 -23.78
N SER A 376 1.35 -2.89 -23.93
CA SER A 376 0.25 -2.57 -24.85
C SER A 376 -1.05 -2.74 -24.05
N ASP A 377 -1.74 -1.63 -23.84
CA ASP A 377 -2.96 -1.57 -23.05
C ASP A 377 -3.85 -0.42 -23.54
N SER A 378 -4.64 -0.72 -24.57
CA SER A 378 -5.54 0.24 -25.19
C SER A 378 -6.67 0.69 -24.24
N GLU A 379 -7.07 -0.16 -23.30
CA GLU A 379 -8.05 0.14 -22.25
C GLU A 379 -7.48 1.21 -21.30
N TYR A 380 -6.27 0.99 -20.76
CA TYR A 380 -5.60 1.98 -19.92
C TYR A 380 -5.38 3.31 -20.65
N ILE A 381 -4.94 3.28 -21.92
CA ILE A 381 -4.79 4.48 -22.75
C ILE A 381 -6.15 5.17 -22.93
N CYS A 382 -7.23 4.43 -23.14
CA CYS A 382 -8.56 4.98 -23.29
C CYS A 382 -8.96 5.79 -22.04
N ASP A 383 -8.87 5.15 -20.88
CA ASP A 383 -9.41 5.63 -19.62
C ASP A 383 -8.56 6.73 -18.98
N ASN A 384 -7.24 6.67 -19.16
CA ASN A 384 -6.32 7.56 -18.44
C ASN A 384 -5.70 8.63 -19.34
N ILE A 385 -5.61 8.37 -20.65
CA ILE A 385 -4.95 9.26 -21.60
C ILE A 385 -6.00 9.90 -22.50
N THR A 386 -6.61 9.15 -23.41
CA THR A 386 -7.52 9.73 -24.42
C THR A 386 -8.84 10.21 -23.84
N PHE A 387 -9.22 9.76 -22.64
CA PHE A 387 -10.36 10.28 -21.86
C PHE A 387 -10.43 11.81 -21.89
N TRP A 388 -9.29 12.49 -21.72
CA TRP A 388 -9.20 13.95 -21.72
C TRP A 388 -9.53 14.63 -23.06
N ARG A 389 -9.72 13.88 -24.15
CA ARG A 389 -10.07 14.43 -25.46
C ARG A 389 -11.56 14.54 -25.70
N ASP A 390 -12.36 13.83 -24.91
CA ASP A 390 -13.82 13.89 -24.99
C ASP A 390 -14.42 13.62 -23.61
N VAL A 391 -14.37 14.63 -22.75
CA VAL A 391 -14.98 14.60 -21.42
C VAL A 391 -16.37 15.21 -21.53
N TYR A 392 -17.40 14.37 -21.68
CA TYR A 392 -18.79 14.80 -21.89
C TYR A 392 -18.99 15.74 -23.09
N GLY A 393 -18.28 15.50 -24.21
CA GLY A 393 -18.34 16.35 -25.41
C GLY A 393 -17.33 17.51 -25.42
N PHE A 394 -16.52 17.66 -24.37
CA PHE A 394 -15.53 18.74 -24.26
C PHE A 394 -14.10 18.21 -24.39
N ASP A 395 -13.29 18.84 -25.24
CA ASP A 395 -11.84 18.58 -25.31
C ASP A 395 -11.14 19.27 -24.13
N MET A 396 -10.69 18.45 -23.17
CA MET A 396 -9.94 18.87 -21.99
C MET A 396 -8.45 18.49 -22.10
N LYS A 397 -7.87 18.48 -23.32
CA LYS A 397 -6.45 18.19 -23.57
C LYS A 397 -5.48 18.91 -22.64
N ALA A 398 -5.82 20.10 -22.15
CA ALA A 398 -4.99 20.84 -21.18
C ALA A 398 -4.63 19.99 -19.94
N MET A 399 -5.51 19.06 -19.54
CA MET A 399 -5.30 18.12 -18.43
C MET A 399 -4.26 17.03 -18.74
N GLN A 400 -3.86 16.84 -20.01
CA GLN A 400 -2.76 15.94 -20.40
C GLN A 400 -1.38 16.60 -20.29
N ALA A 401 -1.29 17.85 -19.82
CA ALA A 401 0.00 18.50 -19.60
C ALA A 401 0.85 17.66 -18.62
N GLY A 402 2.10 17.36 -18.99
CA GLY A 402 2.99 16.55 -18.16
C GLY A 402 2.73 15.04 -18.14
N ILE A 403 1.63 14.55 -18.73
CA ILE A 403 1.15 13.16 -18.57
C ILE A 403 2.16 12.06 -18.96
N TYR A 404 3.14 12.38 -19.82
CA TYR A 404 4.19 11.46 -20.28
C TYR A 404 5.59 11.80 -19.70
N ASN A 405 5.68 12.77 -18.80
CA ASN A 405 6.94 13.19 -18.20
C ASN A 405 7.21 12.48 -16.87
N ASP A 406 6.19 11.88 -16.26
CA ASP A 406 6.31 11.25 -14.95
C ASP A 406 6.11 9.74 -15.06
N ALA A 407 6.90 9.00 -14.27
CA ALA A 407 6.73 7.57 -14.08
C ALA A 407 5.51 7.32 -13.19
N ARG A 408 4.79 6.22 -13.43
CA ARG A 408 3.53 5.92 -12.72
C ARG A 408 3.63 4.61 -11.97
N MET A 409 3.37 4.64 -10.67
CA MET A 409 3.29 3.42 -9.86
C MET A 409 1.88 2.85 -9.93
N LEU A 410 1.75 1.71 -10.60
CA LEU A 410 0.47 1.09 -10.90
C LEU A 410 0.59 -0.43 -10.79
N VAL A 411 -0.50 -1.10 -10.45
CA VAL A 411 -0.55 -2.55 -10.59
C VAL A 411 -1.10 -2.83 -11.97
N MET A 412 -0.22 -3.27 -12.86
CA MET A 412 -0.55 -3.60 -14.24
C MET A 412 -0.84 -5.10 -14.34
N PRO A 413 -1.96 -5.51 -14.93
CA PRO A 413 -2.25 -6.92 -15.16
C PRO A 413 -1.22 -7.60 -16.07
N GLU A 414 -0.97 -8.90 -15.88
CA GLU A 414 -0.06 -9.67 -16.75
C GLU A 414 -0.42 -9.55 -18.24
N LYS A 415 -1.72 -9.47 -18.58
CA LYS A 415 -2.22 -9.33 -19.96
C LYS A 415 -1.67 -8.10 -20.71
N THR A 416 -1.18 -7.09 -20.00
CA THR A 416 -0.68 -5.84 -20.60
C THR A 416 0.77 -5.96 -21.08
N ILE A 417 1.47 -7.05 -20.70
CA ILE A 417 2.83 -7.31 -21.15
C ILE A 417 2.81 -7.68 -22.64
N ALA A 418 3.43 -6.84 -23.46
CA ALA A 418 3.37 -6.90 -24.91
C ALA A 418 4.60 -7.55 -25.55
N GLY A 419 5.51 -8.14 -24.76
CA GLY A 419 6.73 -8.76 -25.27
C GLY A 419 7.54 -9.47 -24.20
N THR A 420 8.63 -10.13 -24.63
CA THR A 420 9.50 -10.89 -23.72
C THR A 420 10.13 -9.98 -22.67
N THR A 421 10.19 -10.45 -21.43
CA THR A 421 10.83 -9.75 -20.32
C THR A 421 12.35 -9.70 -20.49
N SER A 422 12.97 -8.56 -20.18
CA SER A 422 14.43 -8.40 -20.17
C SER A 422 14.89 -8.06 -18.75
N MET A 423 15.70 -8.92 -18.14
CA MET A 423 16.53 -8.49 -17.02
C MET A 423 17.61 -7.57 -17.59
N PHE A 424 17.74 -6.37 -17.02
CA PHE A 424 18.72 -5.38 -17.50
C PHE A 424 19.75 -5.01 -16.44
N LYS A 425 19.47 -5.24 -15.16
CA LYS A 425 20.43 -5.02 -14.08
C LYS A 425 20.28 -6.08 -13.01
N HIS A 426 21.39 -6.71 -12.66
CA HIS A 426 21.52 -7.62 -11.52
C HIS A 426 22.43 -6.95 -10.49
N LEU A 427 22.03 -7.00 -9.22
CA LEU A 427 22.74 -6.38 -8.10
C LEU A 427 23.05 -7.46 -7.08
N ASP A 428 24.32 -7.86 -6.99
CA ASP A 428 24.85 -8.63 -5.86
C ASP A 428 25.16 -7.63 -4.71
N LEU A 429 24.31 -7.63 -3.69
CA LEU A 429 24.35 -6.65 -2.60
C LEU A 429 25.61 -6.79 -1.75
N HIS A 430 26.31 -7.93 -1.81
CA HIS A 430 27.58 -8.12 -1.13
C HIS A 430 28.75 -7.44 -1.82
N THR A 431 28.64 -7.12 -3.13
CA THR A 431 29.76 -6.63 -3.94
C THR A 431 29.57 -5.25 -4.56
N ILE A 432 28.33 -4.84 -4.88
CA ILE A 432 28.08 -3.55 -5.54
C ILE A 432 28.54 -2.36 -4.70
N GLN A 433 28.84 -1.25 -5.35
CA GLN A 433 29.20 0.01 -4.72
C GLN A 433 28.10 1.06 -4.94
N VAL A 434 28.18 2.20 -4.24
CA VAL A 434 27.20 3.28 -4.37
C VAL A 434 27.19 3.83 -5.81
N GLU A 435 28.34 3.85 -6.46
CA GLU A 435 28.47 4.27 -7.86
C GLU A 435 27.73 3.34 -8.85
N ASP A 436 27.48 2.09 -8.46
CA ASP A 436 26.76 1.13 -9.32
C ASP A 436 25.24 1.38 -9.38
N LEU A 437 24.73 2.28 -8.53
CA LEU A 437 23.31 2.63 -8.40
C LEU A 437 22.85 3.69 -9.41
N VAL A 438 23.80 4.42 -10.02
CA VAL A 438 23.57 5.30 -11.16
C VAL A 438 24.19 4.65 -12.39
N PHE A 439 23.37 4.16 -13.30
CA PHE A 439 23.85 3.32 -14.38
C PHE A 439 23.03 3.46 -15.65
N THR A 440 23.61 3.01 -16.76
CA THR A 440 22.90 2.73 -18.01
C THR A 440 23.12 1.27 -18.36
N ALA A 441 22.05 0.56 -18.68
CA ALA A 441 22.10 -0.86 -18.99
C ALA A 441 21.33 -1.19 -20.27
N SER A 442 21.89 -2.10 -21.07
CA SER A 442 21.23 -2.56 -22.29
C SER A 442 20.11 -3.55 -21.99
N TRP A 443 19.06 -3.51 -22.79
CA TRP A 443 17.93 -4.44 -22.70
C TRP A 443 17.45 -4.81 -24.11
N LYS A 444 16.79 -5.96 -24.21
CA LYS A 444 16.22 -6.46 -25.47
C LYS A 444 14.89 -7.16 -25.20
N SER A 445 13.92 -6.91 -26.06
CA SER A 445 12.62 -7.56 -25.98
C SER A 445 12.12 -7.90 -27.39
N GLU A 446 11.31 -8.94 -27.50
CA GLU A 446 10.57 -9.27 -28.69
C GLU A 446 9.08 -9.07 -28.42
N LEU A 447 8.46 -8.15 -29.14
CA LEU A 447 7.04 -7.89 -29.06
C LEU A 447 6.25 -9.13 -29.49
N PHE A 448 5.20 -9.46 -28.76
CA PHE A 448 4.29 -10.53 -29.13
C PHE A 448 3.54 -10.17 -30.42
N LYS A 449 3.03 -11.20 -31.10
CA LYS A 449 2.37 -11.04 -32.42
C LYS A 449 1.05 -10.29 -32.32
N ASP A 450 0.37 -10.46 -31.20
CA ASP A 450 -0.90 -9.85 -30.81
C ASP A 450 -0.73 -8.49 -30.14
N ALA A 451 0.50 -8.03 -29.86
CA ALA A 451 0.73 -6.66 -29.41
C ALA A 451 0.24 -5.67 -30.48
N GLU A 452 -0.76 -4.86 -30.11
CA GLU A 452 -1.42 -3.89 -30.98
C GLU A 452 -0.66 -2.56 -31.06
N SER A 453 0.07 -2.22 -30.01
CA SER A 453 0.77 -0.94 -29.85
C SER A 453 2.03 -1.11 -29.00
N LEU A 454 2.79 -0.01 -28.87
CA LEU A 454 3.85 0.12 -27.86
C LEU A 454 3.51 1.34 -27.01
N ASP A 455 2.69 1.12 -25.98
CA ASP A 455 2.13 2.18 -25.15
C ASP A 455 3.09 2.66 -24.07
N GLY A 456 4.07 1.81 -23.70
CA GLY A 456 5.10 2.17 -22.75
C GLY A 456 6.02 1.01 -22.41
N PHE A 457 6.73 1.18 -21.32
CA PHE A 457 7.56 0.15 -20.71
C PHE A 457 7.17 -0.02 -19.25
N LEU A 458 7.09 -1.27 -18.79
CA LEU A 458 6.91 -1.61 -17.40
C LEU A 458 8.26 -1.97 -16.80
N VAL A 459 8.58 -1.39 -15.65
CA VAL A 459 9.79 -1.68 -14.87
C VAL A 459 9.39 -2.19 -13.49
N TRP A 460 10.00 -3.29 -13.07
CA TRP A 460 9.81 -3.88 -11.74
C TRP A 460 11.09 -4.56 -11.28
N PHE A 461 11.08 -5.11 -10.06
CA PHE A 461 12.24 -5.80 -9.50
C PHE A 461 11.87 -7.11 -8.80
N ASP A 462 12.87 -7.99 -8.73
CA ASP A 462 12.81 -9.21 -7.93
C ASP A 462 13.90 -9.18 -6.86
N ILE A 463 13.60 -9.74 -5.70
CA ILE A 463 14.48 -9.83 -4.53
C ILE A 463 14.78 -11.28 -4.21
N TYR A 464 16.05 -11.59 -3.90
CA TYR A 464 16.52 -12.95 -3.65
C TYR A 464 17.27 -13.05 -2.32
N PHE A 465 16.98 -14.12 -1.59
CA PHE A 465 17.57 -14.41 -0.30
C PHE A 465 18.54 -15.59 -0.40
N GLY A 466 19.83 -15.29 -0.47
CA GLY A 466 20.92 -16.25 -0.45
C GLY A 466 21.26 -16.64 0.99
N THR A 467 21.64 -17.90 1.20
CA THR A 467 21.96 -18.45 2.53
C THR A 467 23.42 -18.26 2.94
N SER A 468 24.25 -17.70 2.06
CA SER A 468 25.63 -17.32 2.37
C SER A 468 26.09 -16.23 1.42
N ARG A 469 27.20 -15.56 1.77
CA ARG A 469 27.85 -14.54 0.94
C ARG A 469 28.29 -15.02 -0.45
N THR A 470 28.52 -16.33 -0.62
CA THR A 470 29.03 -16.90 -1.88
C THR A 470 27.94 -17.51 -2.75
N VAL A 471 26.69 -17.55 -2.28
CA VAL A 471 25.56 -17.98 -3.11
C VAL A 471 25.40 -17.01 -4.26
N GLN A 472 25.20 -17.54 -5.46
CA GLN A 472 24.88 -16.78 -6.66
C GLN A 472 23.49 -17.18 -7.14
N ILE A 473 22.78 -16.24 -7.75
CA ILE A 473 21.48 -16.51 -8.37
C ILE A 473 21.76 -17.12 -9.75
N GLU A 474 21.53 -18.42 -9.87
CA GLU A 474 21.78 -19.16 -11.11
C GLU A 474 20.49 -19.85 -11.61
N PRO A 475 20.09 -19.61 -12.88
CA PRO A 475 20.72 -18.68 -13.82
C PRO A 475 20.50 -17.20 -13.39
N VAL A 476 21.46 -16.33 -13.71
CA VAL A 476 21.45 -14.90 -13.28
C VAL A 476 20.22 -14.14 -13.73
N ASP A 477 19.63 -14.53 -14.86
CA ASP A 477 18.43 -13.95 -15.46
C ASP A 477 17.13 -14.67 -15.07
N ALA A 478 17.18 -15.61 -14.11
CA ALA A 478 15.98 -16.23 -13.58
C ALA A 478 15.09 -15.16 -12.93
N SER A 479 13.78 -15.24 -13.17
CA SER A 479 12.81 -14.59 -12.29
C SER A 479 12.81 -15.29 -10.92
N SER A 480 12.37 -14.58 -9.89
CA SER A 480 12.14 -15.12 -8.54
C SER A 480 11.32 -16.40 -8.57
N GLN A 481 10.20 -16.42 -9.31
CA GLN A 481 9.34 -17.60 -9.46
C GLN A 481 10.10 -18.80 -10.03
N LYS A 482 10.87 -18.60 -11.11
CA LYS A 482 11.67 -19.66 -11.72
C LYS A 482 12.78 -20.13 -10.77
N TRP A 483 13.39 -19.21 -10.03
CA TRP A 483 14.48 -19.51 -9.11
C TRP A 483 14.01 -20.32 -7.90
N ILE A 484 12.87 -19.97 -7.30
CA ILE A 484 12.22 -20.70 -6.20
C ILE A 484 11.87 -22.13 -6.64
N GLY A 485 11.45 -22.31 -7.91
CA GLY A 485 11.20 -23.64 -8.49
C GLY A 485 12.40 -24.60 -8.45
N GLY A 486 13.62 -24.08 -8.24
CA GLY A 486 14.83 -24.88 -8.08
C GLY A 486 15.05 -25.50 -6.69
N GLY A 487 14.24 -25.17 -5.68
CA GLY A 487 14.32 -25.81 -4.35
C GLY A 487 13.46 -25.13 -3.28
N LYS A 488 12.82 -25.93 -2.42
CA LYS A 488 11.89 -25.46 -1.38
C LYS A 488 12.51 -24.51 -0.35
N GLN A 489 13.83 -24.55 -0.19
CA GLN A 489 14.60 -23.69 0.71
C GLN A 489 14.92 -22.31 0.12
N ARG A 490 14.66 -22.10 -1.18
CA ARG A 490 14.93 -20.83 -1.86
C ARG A 490 13.80 -19.86 -1.59
N VAL A 491 14.14 -18.69 -1.11
CA VAL A 491 13.18 -17.61 -0.85
C VAL A 491 13.52 -16.43 -1.76
N ALA A 492 12.53 -15.99 -2.52
CA ALA A 492 12.60 -14.81 -3.38
C ALA A 492 11.18 -14.29 -3.59
N PHE A 493 11.05 -13.06 -4.07
CA PHE A 493 9.76 -12.53 -4.51
C PHE A 493 9.92 -11.58 -5.69
N THR A 494 8.82 -11.33 -6.39
CA THR A 494 8.73 -10.35 -7.49
C THR A 494 7.78 -9.23 -7.10
N THR A 495 8.07 -8.02 -7.57
CA THR A 495 7.11 -6.91 -7.63
C THR A 495 6.46 -6.79 -9.00
N GLY A 496 6.77 -7.69 -9.93
CA GLY A 496 6.26 -7.69 -11.31
C GLY A 496 4.81 -8.14 -11.44
N PRO A 497 4.26 -8.04 -12.66
CA PRO A 497 2.84 -8.30 -12.94
C PRO A 497 2.46 -9.79 -12.91
N PHE A 498 3.45 -10.69 -12.77
CA PHE A 498 3.26 -12.14 -12.75
C PHE A 498 2.98 -12.70 -11.36
N GLY A 499 3.05 -11.85 -10.32
CA GLY A 499 2.86 -12.22 -8.92
C GLY A 499 1.67 -11.50 -8.29
N LYS A 500 1.47 -11.76 -6.99
CA LYS A 500 0.54 -10.96 -6.19
C LYS A 500 1.06 -9.52 -6.10
N ALA A 501 0.15 -8.56 -6.21
CA ALA A 501 0.49 -7.15 -6.10
C ALA A 501 1.16 -6.82 -4.75
N THR A 502 2.21 -6.01 -4.81
CA THR A 502 2.93 -5.44 -3.67
C THR A 502 2.62 -3.95 -3.56
N HIS A 503 2.93 -3.34 -2.42
CA HIS A 503 2.73 -1.90 -2.24
C HIS A 503 3.66 -1.05 -3.14
N TRP A 504 4.80 -1.59 -3.57
CA TRP A 504 5.68 -0.96 -4.56
C TRP A 504 5.09 -0.88 -5.96
N MET A 505 4.10 -1.73 -6.26
CA MET A 505 3.47 -1.79 -7.57
C MET A 505 4.52 -2.01 -8.69
N GLN A 506 4.19 -1.64 -9.93
CA GLN A 506 5.12 -1.58 -11.05
C GLN A 506 5.26 -0.16 -11.58
N CYS A 507 6.41 0.16 -12.16
CA CYS A 507 6.73 1.47 -12.71
C CYS A 507 6.40 1.52 -14.21
N LEU A 508 5.29 2.17 -14.57
CA LEU A 508 4.88 2.39 -15.95
C LEU A 508 5.51 3.67 -16.52
N LEU A 509 6.21 3.51 -17.65
CA LEU A 509 6.88 4.55 -18.42
C LEU A 509 6.13 4.76 -19.76
N LEU A 510 5.16 5.67 -19.77
CA LEU A 510 4.31 5.90 -20.94
C LEU A 510 5.05 6.48 -22.14
N ASN A 511 4.93 5.83 -23.28
CA ASN A 511 5.52 6.28 -24.54
C ASN A 511 4.68 7.42 -25.16
N LYS A 512 5.30 8.58 -25.38
CA LYS A 512 4.66 9.72 -26.08
C LYS A 512 4.15 9.34 -27.48
N ALA A 513 4.79 8.37 -28.13
CA ALA A 513 4.46 7.89 -29.47
C ALA A 513 3.51 6.67 -29.48
N HIS A 514 2.82 6.36 -28.38
CA HIS A 514 1.87 5.24 -28.24
C HIS A 514 0.76 5.20 -29.32
N SER A 515 0.40 6.34 -29.93
CA SER A 515 -0.72 6.46 -30.88
C SER A 515 -0.58 5.69 -32.21
N LYS A 516 0.56 5.03 -32.45
CA LYS A 516 0.76 4.24 -33.68
C LYS A 516 0.51 2.76 -33.42
N LEU A 517 -0.59 2.26 -33.96
CA LEU A 517 -0.85 0.82 -34.04
C LEU A 517 0.27 0.12 -34.82
N LEU A 518 0.68 -1.01 -34.29
CA LEU A 518 1.59 -1.97 -34.90
C LEU A 518 0.87 -2.67 -36.04
N THR A 519 1.54 -2.75 -37.19
CA THR A 519 1.10 -3.49 -38.37
C THR A 519 1.85 -4.83 -38.47
N ALA A 520 1.38 -5.70 -39.36
CA ALA A 520 2.09 -6.96 -39.65
C ALA A 520 3.47 -6.75 -40.30
N ALA A 521 3.73 -5.57 -40.86
CA ALA A 521 5.00 -5.22 -41.49
C ALA A 521 6.04 -4.65 -40.50
N ASP A 522 5.60 -4.24 -39.30
CA ASP A 522 6.51 -3.68 -38.30
C ASP A 522 7.33 -4.79 -37.63
N GLY A 523 8.63 -4.53 -37.45
CA GLY A 523 9.54 -5.43 -36.78
C GLY A 523 9.18 -5.58 -35.30
N ARG A 524 9.22 -6.83 -34.82
CA ARG A 524 8.87 -7.16 -33.43
C ARG A 524 10.05 -7.09 -32.48
N ALA A 525 11.27 -7.15 -32.98
CA ALA A 525 12.47 -6.97 -32.17
C ALA A 525 12.64 -5.50 -31.76
N ILE A 526 12.76 -5.26 -30.46
CA ILE A 526 13.03 -3.96 -29.87
C ILE A 526 14.19 -4.09 -28.88
N ASN A 527 15.10 -3.14 -28.88
CA ASN A 527 16.24 -3.13 -27.97
C ASN A 527 16.70 -1.70 -27.71
N GLY A 528 17.46 -1.51 -26.65
CA GLY A 528 18.12 -0.25 -26.39
C GLY A 528 18.74 -0.22 -25.01
N GLU A 529 18.67 0.93 -24.37
CA GLU A 529 19.32 1.19 -23.09
C GLU A 529 18.33 1.85 -22.12
N LEU A 530 18.45 1.52 -20.85
CA LEU A 530 17.70 2.14 -19.75
C LEU A 530 18.71 2.72 -18.76
N SER A 531 18.61 4.02 -18.51
CA SER A 531 19.40 4.73 -17.52
C SER A 531 18.58 4.99 -16.26
N PHE A 532 19.16 4.63 -15.12
CA PHE A 532 18.74 5.05 -13.77
C PHE A 532 19.65 6.18 -13.34
N LEU A 533 19.09 7.38 -13.21
CA LEU A 533 19.81 8.60 -12.85
C LEU A 533 19.20 9.19 -11.58
N THR A 534 20.03 9.79 -10.72
CA THR A 534 19.54 10.65 -9.64
C THR A 534 18.96 11.93 -10.23
N ALA A 535 17.84 12.42 -9.70
CA ALA A 535 17.29 13.70 -10.14
C ALA A 535 18.21 14.86 -9.72
N ASP A 536 18.34 15.87 -10.58
CA ASP A 536 19.23 17.02 -10.34
C ASP A 536 18.80 17.86 -9.11
N ASP A 537 17.51 17.86 -8.80
CA ASP A 537 16.88 18.68 -7.75
C ASP A 537 16.58 17.93 -6.45
N ASN A 538 16.54 16.58 -6.47
CA ASN A 538 16.27 15.78 -5.28
C ASN A 538 17.11 14.49 -5.30
N PRO A 539 18.05 14.30 -4.35
CA PRO A 539 18.93 13.13 -4.32
C PRO A 539 18.20 11.81 -4.04
N ARG A 540 16.95 11.85 -3.55
CA ARG A 540 16.09 10.68 -3.32
C ARG A 540 15.16 10.36 -4.48
N ALA A 541 15.03 11.25 -5.46
CA ALA A 541 14.22 11.04 -6.65
C ALA A 541 15.05 10.47 -7.80
N LEU A 542 14.37 9.83 -8.75
CA LEU A 542 14.98 9.22 -9.92
C LEU A 542 14.54 9.89 -11.22
N THR A 543 15.43 9.91 -12.20
CA THR A 543 15.09 10.13 -13.60
C THR A 543 15.39 8.84 -14.36
N LEU A 544 14.33 8.22 -14.86
CA LEU A 544 14.42 7.02 -15.69
C LEU A 544 14.45 7.45 -17.16
N ARG A 545 15.46 7.01 -17.92
CA ARG A 545 15.57 7.32 -19.35
C ARG A 545 15.65 6.05 -20.15
N VAL A 546 14.70 5.85 -21.05
CA VAL A 546 14.68 4.71 -21.98
C VAL A 546 15.05 5.22 -23.37
N MET A 547 16.07 4.62 -23.96
CA MET A 547 16.36 4.67 -25.38
C MET A 547 15.96 3.33 -25.99
N TRP A 548 15.28 3.34 -27.14
CA TRP A 548 14.94 2.11 -27.86
C TRP A 548 15.01 2.31 -29.37
N THR A 549 15.31 1.22 -30.06
CA THR A 549 15.34 1.14 -31.53
C THR A 549 14.34 0.11 -31.99
N ARG A 550 13.47 0.50 -32.93
CA ARG A 550 12.56 -0.39 -33.66
C ARG A 550 12.58 -0.01 -35.14
N ASP A 551 12.69 -0.98 -36.04
CA ASP A 551 12.72 -0.75 -37.50
C ASP A 551 13.73 0.32 -37.95
N ALA A 552 14.95 0.26 -37.39
CA ALA A 552 16.04 1.24 -37.59
C ALA A 552 15.70 2.68 -37.18
N LYS A 553 14.60 2.92 -36.47
CA LYS A 553 14.25 4.21 -35.87
C LYS A 553 14.56 4.18 -34.39
N GLN A 554 15.48 5.04 -33.98
CA GLN A 554 15.80 5.25 -32.57
C GLN A 554 14.84 6.29 -31.97
N GLN A 555 14.40 6.02 -30.75
CA GLN A 555 13.59 6.91 -29.93
C GLN A 555 14.20 6.98 -28.52
N GLN A 556 13.93 8.09 -27.84
CA GLN A 556 14.36 8.31 -26.47
C GLN A 556 13.30 9.10 -25.73
N GLN A 557 13.07 8.74 -24.47
CA GLN A 557 12.24 9.50 -23.56
C GLN A 557 12.78 9.37 -22.12
N SER A 558 12.54 10.39 -21.31
CA SER A 558 12.85 10.40 -19.88
C SER A 558 11.56 10.61 -19.09
N TRP A 559 11.51 10.00 -17.91
CA TRP A 559 10.44 10.12 -16.94
C TRP A 559 11.03 10.46 -15.57
N SER A 560 10.39 11.39 -14.87
CA SER A 560 10.68 11.72 -13.48
C SER A 560 9.91 10.75 -12.58
N LEU A 561 10.61 10.15 -11.61
CA LEU A 561 10.00 9.43 -10.49
C LEU A 561 10.34 10.23 -9.24
N ARG A 562 9.35 11.01 -8.78
CA ARG A 562 9.49 12.03 -7.75
C ARG A 562 8.62 11.70 -6.57
#